data_AF-A0A915JLM1-F1
#
_entry.id   AF-A0A915JLM1-F1
#
_cell.length_a   1.000
_cell.length_b   1.000
_cell.length_c   1.000
_cell.angle_alpha   90.00
_cell.angle_beta   90.00
_cell.angle_gamma   90.00
#
_symmetry.space_group_name_H-M   'P 1'
#
loop_
_entity.id
_entity.type
_entity.pdbx_description
1 polymer ?
#
loop_
_entity_poly.entity_id
_entity_poly.type
_entity_poly.pdbx_seq_one_letter_code
_entity_poly.pdbx_strand_id
1 'polypeptide(L)'
;MGRRIRSQRKGSGAIFKAHNKHRKGAALLRSVDYAERHGYIRGVIKDIIHDPGRGAPLAIVAFRDPYRYRIRKETMVAAEGMYSGQFIYCGKK
;
A
#
# COMPACT_ATOMS: atom_id res chain seq x y z
N MET A 1 -2.00 -22.73 39.81
CA MET A 1 -2.02 -21.86 38.61
C MET A 1 -1.33 -22.60 37.46
N GLY A 2 -2.00 -22.80 36.32
CA GLY A 2 -1.49 -23.62 35.21
C GLY A 2 -0.55 -22.89 34.25
N ARG A 3 0.14 -23.62 33.36
CA ARG A 3 1.00 -23.05 32.29
C ARG A 3 0.16 -22.30 31.25
N ARG A 4 0.62 -21.14 30.80
CA ARG A 4 -0.03 -20.35 29.73
C ARG A 4 -0.13 -21.15 28.42
N ILE A 5 -1.32 -21.18 27.83
CA ILE A 5 -1.60 -21.85 26.56
C ILE A 5 -1.01 -21.09 25.36
N ARG A 6 -0.90 -21.76 24.21
CA ARG A 6 -0.30 -21.19 22.99
C ARG A 6 -0.98 -19.89 22.53
N SER A 7 -2.30 -19.78 22.59
CA SER A 7 -3.03 -18.56 22.19
C SER A 7 -2.64 -17.36 23.04
N GLN A 8 -2.57 -17.53 24.37
CA GLN A 8 -2.15 -16.49 25.31
C GLN A 8 -0.70 -16.02 25.09
N ARG A 9 0.18 -16.90 24.59
CA ARG A 9 1.59 -16.58 24.29
C ARG A 9 1.78 -15.76 23.01
N LYS A 10 0.79 -15.69 22.11
CA LYS A 10 0.91 -14.94 20.85
C LYS A 10 0.88 -13.42 21.05
N GLY A 11 0.19 -12.93 22.08
CA GLY A 11 0.03 -11.49 22.33
C GLY A 11 1.30 -10.77 22.82
N SER A 12 2.25 -11.49 23.46
CA SER A 12 3.46 -10.88 24.00
C SER A 12 4.51 -10.50 22.95
N GLY A 13 4.28 -10.83 21.67
CA GLY A 13 5.17 -10.42 20.57
C GLY A 13 6.59 -10.98 20.68
N ALA A 14 6.77 -12.16 21.28
CA ALA A 14 8.05 -12.87 21.28
C ALA A 14 8.30 -13.55 19.92
N ILE A 15 8.28 -14.88 19.88
CA ILE A 15 8.51 -15.68 18.66
C ILE A 15 7.39 -15.59 17.60
N PHE A 16 6.26 -14.95 17.92
CA PHE A 16 5.07 -14.89 17.05
C PHE A 16 4.95 -13.58 16.26
N LYS A 17 5.99 -12.74 16.24
CA LYS A 17 6.01 -11.53 15.42
C LYS A 17 5.99 -11.87 13.93
N ALA A 18 5.39 -10.99 13.14
CA ALA A 18 5.35 -11.12 11.69
C ALA A 18 6.76 -10.98 11.07
N HIS A 19 7.09 -11.82 10.10
CA HIS A 19 8.32 -11.74 9.34
C HIS A 19 8.20 -10.68 8.23
N ASN A 20 8.65 -9.45 8.52
CA ASN A 20 8.43 -8.30 7.63
C ASN A 20 9.66 -7.88 6.81
N LYS A 21 10.81 -8.57 6.92
CA LYS A 21 12.09 -8.18 6.28
C LYS A 21 11.99 -7.91 4.77
N HIS A 22 11.17 -8.70 4.06
CA HIS A 22 11.05 -8.61 2.61
C HIS A 22 9.79 -7.90 2.13
N ARG A 23 8.96 -7.38 3.06
CA ARG A 23 7.76 -6.62 2.72
C ARG A 23 8.15 -5.35 1.96
N LYS A 24 7.49 -5.09 0.84
CA LYS A 24 7.81 -4.00 -0.11
C LYS A 24 7.20 -2.67 0.30
N GLY A 25 6.14 -2.70 1.12
CA GLY A 25 5.49 -1.50 1.63
C GLY A 25 4.10 -1.82 2.16
N ALA A 26 3.50 -0.86 2.86
CA ALA A 26 2.10 -0.92 3.20
C ALA A 26 1.27 -0.67 1.92
N ALA A 27 0.28 -1.52 1.67
CA ALA A 27 -0.65 -1.35 0.57
C ALA A 27 -1.81 -0.46 1.05
N LEU A 28 -1.71 0.84 0.77
CA LEU A 28 -2.66 1.84 1.24
C LEU A 28 -3.10 2.72 0.07
N LEU A 29 -4.30 3.28 0.18
CA LEU A 29 -4.67 4.40 -0.67
C LEU A 29 -3.86 5.63 -0.29
N ARG A 30 -3.77 6.59 -1.22
CA ARG A 30 -3.11 7.87 -0.93
C ARG A 30 -3.85 8.57 0.22
N SER A 31 -3.10 9.39 0.96
CA SER A 31 -3.68 10.30 1.94
C SER A 31 -4.73 11.20 1.26
N VAL A 32 -5.97 11.17 1.77
CA VAL A 32 -7.06 12.00 1.25
C VAL A 32 -6.74 13.47 1.51
N ASP A 33 -6.35 14.18 0.45
CA ASP A 33 -6.04 15.61 0.46
C ASP A 33 -7.13 16.45 -0.22
N TYR A 34 -6.90 17.76 -0.37
CA TYR A 34 -7.87 18.66 -0.98
C TYR A 34 -8.23 18.27 -2.42
N ALA A 35 -7.26 17.77 -3.19
CA ALA A 35 -7.45 17.38 -4.59
C ALA A 35 -8.41 16.21 -4.71
N GLU A 36 -8.27 15.18 -3.88
CA GLU A 36 -9.19 14.03 -3.89
C GLU A 36 -10.59 14.36 -3.37
N ARG A 37 -10.72 15.29 -2.41
CA ARG A 37 -12.03 15.66 -1.86
C ARG A 37 -12.89 16.46 -2.84
N HIS A 38 -12.29 17.31 -3.66
CA HIS A 38 -13.02 18.27 -4.51
C HIS A 38 -12.88 18.01 -6.02
N GLY A 39 -11.89 17.23 -6.43
CA GLY A 39 -11.62 16.90 -7.82
C GLY A 39 -11.03 15.49 -7.95
N TYR A 40 -10.05 15.36 -8.83
CA TYR A 40 -9.26 14.15 -9.01
C TYR A 40 -7.78 14.50 -9.12
N ILE A 41 -6.94 13.53 -8.77
CA ILE A 41 -5.51 13.54 -9.07
C ILE A 41 -5.18 12.36 -9.97
N ARG A 42 -4.33 12.59 -10.97
CA ARG A 42 -3.85 11.56 -11.87
C ARG A 42 -2.49 11.04 -11.40
N GLY A 43 -2.38 9.73 -11.26
CA GLY A 43 -1.13 9.00 -11.07
C GLY A 43 -0.81 8.12 -12.27
N VAL A 44 0.44 7.71 -12.41
CA VAL A 44 0.86 6.71 -13.41
C VAL A 44 1.40 5.48 -12.71
N ILE A 45 0.93 4.30 -13.10
CA ILE A 45 1.50 3.03 -12.63
C ILE A 45 2.90 2.91 -13.21
N LYS A 46 3.91 2.88 -12.35
CA LYS A 46 5.31 2.68 -12.77
C LYS A 46 5.65 1.21 -12.89
N ASP A 47 5.15 0.40 -11.96
CA ASP A 47 5.45 -1.03 -11.92
C ASP A 47 4.38 -1.80 -11.14
N ILE A 48 4.27 -3.10 -11.39
CA ILE A 48 3.42 -4.03 -10.66
C ILE A 48 4.31 -5.13 -10.09
N ILE A 49 4.43 -5.17 -8.76
CA ILE A 49 5.42 -5.97 -8.06
C ILE A 49 4.79 -7.02 -7.15
N HIS A 50 5.55 -8.08 -6.86
CA HIS A 50 5.22 -9.06 -5.83
C HIS A 50 5.69 -8.60 -4.42
N ASP A 51 4.81 -8.71 -3.43
CA ASP A 51 5.10 -8.51 -2.00
C ASP A 51 5.11 -9.86 -1.26
N PRO A 52 6.26 -10.33 -0.75
CA PRO A 52 6.35 -11.61 -0.06
C PRO A 52 5.37 -11.74 1.11
N GLY A 53 4.58 -12.81 1.13
CA GLY A 53 3.51 -13.03 2.11
C GLY A 53 2.21 -12.30 1.78
N ARG A 54 2.04 -11.85 0.53
CA ARG A 54 0.79 -11.34 -0.04
C ARG A 54 0.52 -12.08 -1.37
N GLY A 55 -0.72 -12.55 -1.55
CA GLY A 55 -1.15 -13.17 -2.81
C GLY A 55 -1.46 -12.14 -3.91
N ALA A 56 -2.06 -11.01 -3.54
CA ALA A 56 -2.34 -9.93 -4.47
C ALA A 56 -1.07 -9.12 -4.83
N PRO A 57 -0.89 -8.72 -6.10
CA PRO A 57 0.20 -7.85 -6.52
C PRO A 57 0.03 -6.42 -5.98
N LEU A 58 1.14 -5.69 -5.90
CA LEU A 58 1.17 -4.26 -5.55
C LEU A 58 1.50 -3.41 -6.76
N ALA A 59 0.75 -2.34 -6.98
CA ALA A 59 1.06 -1.30 -7.95
C ALA A 59 1.88 -0.19 -7.29
N ILE A 60 3.04 0.14 -7.87
CA ILE A 60 3.78 1.36 -7.55
C ILE A 60 3.23 2.47 -8.42
N VAL A 61 2.59 3.46 -7.80
CA VAL A 61 1.99 4.59 -8.50
C VAL A 61 2.78 5.86 -8.21
N ALA A 62 3.15 6.58 -9.27
CA ALA A 62 3.77 7.89 -9.17
C ALA A 62 2.70 8.99 -9.31
N PHE A 63 2.51 9.77 -8.25
CA PHE A 63 1.70 10.99 -8.23
C PHE A 63 2.60 12.22 -8.17
N ARG A 64 2.14 13.33 -8.75
CA ARG A 64 2.79 14.63 -8.57
C ARG A 64 2.27 15.26 -7.28
N ASP A 65 3.17 15.80 -6.46
CA ASP A 65 2.77 16.48 -5.22
C ASP A 65 2.05 17.80 -5.57
N PRO A 66 0.83 18.06 -5.03
CA PRO A 66 0.09 19.28 -5.35
C PRO A 66 0.74 20.56 -4.83
N TYR A 67 1.56 20.46 -3.78
CA TYR A 67 2.08 21.61 -3.05
C TYR A 67 3.56 21.86 -3.27
N ARG A 68 4.31 20.85 -3.72
CA ARG A 68 5.77 20.91 -3.88
C ARG A 68 6.21 20.30 -5.20
N TYR A 69 7.37 20.72 -5.71
CA TYR A 69 8.00 20.07 -6.86
C TYR A 69 8.62 18.73 -6.44
N ARG A 70 7.78 17.71 -6.28
CA ARG A 70 8.16 16.35 -5.89
C ARG A 70 7.22 15.33 -6.52
N ILE A 71 7.73 14.13 -6.78
CA ILE A 71 6.93 12.96 -7.14
C ILE A 71 6.76 12.09 -5.89
N ARG A 72 5.52 11.81 -5.50
CA ARG A 72 5.19 10.86 -4.44
C ARG A 72 4.98 9.48 -5.05
N LYS A 73 5.73 8.50 -4.55
CA LYS A 73 5.55 7.09 -4.90
C LYS A 73 4.65 6.47 -3.84
N GLU A 74 3.47 6.01 -4.26
CA GLU A 74 2.50 5.35 -3.40
C GLU A 74 2.43 3.87 -3.81
N THR A 75 2.20 2.99 -2.82
CA THR A 75 2.09 1.55 -3.05
C THR A 75 0.66 1.12 -2.79
N MET A 76 -0.05 0.70 -3.84
CA MET A 76 -1.46 0.34 -3.80
C MET A 76 -1.64 -1.14 -4.10
N VAL A 77 -2.78 -1.72 -3.70
CA VAL A 77 -3.16 -3.05 -4.19
C VAL A 77 -3.51 -2.91 -5.66
N ALA A 78 -2.95 -3.77 -6.52
CA ALA A 78 -3.30 -3.79 -7.92
C ALA A 78 -4.64 -4.51 -8.12
N ALA A 79 -5.55 -3.88 -8.87
CA ALA A 79 -6.74 -4.51 -9.41
C ALA A 79 -6.38 -5.34 -10.65
N GLU A 80 -7.20 -6.35 -10.93
CA GLU A 80 -7.06 -7.16 -12.13
C GLU A 80 -7.19 -6.30 -13.40
N GLY A 81 -6.33 -6.56 -14.38
CA GLY A 81 -6.27 -5.77 -15.62
C GLY A 81 -5.48 -4.47 -15.55
N MET A 82 -4.93 -4.10 -14.37
CA MET A 82 -4.00 -2.97 -14.30
C MET A 82 -2.69 -3.28 -15.05
N TYR A 83 -2.11 -2.27 -15.70
CA TYR A 83 -0.87 -2.43 -16.49
C TYR A 83 0.13 -1.29 -16.26
N SER A 84 1.42 -1.57 -16.47
CA SER A 84 2.48 -0.55 -16.35
C SER A 84 2.28 0.57 -17.37
N GLY A 85 2.36 1.81 -16.92
CA GLY A 85 2.11 3.01 -17.73
C GLY A 85 0.65 3.47 -17.74
N GLN A 86 -0.28 2.70 -17.17
CA GLN A 86 -1.67 3.11 -17.04
C GLN A 86 -1.80 4.36 -16.17
N PHE A 87 -2.67 5.28 -16.58
CA PHE A 87 -3.10 6.38 -15.72
C PHE A 87 -4.22 5.94 -14.79
N ILE A 88 -4.06 6.21 -13.51
CA ILE A 88 -5.11 6.04 -12.51
C ILE A 88 -5.55 7.39 -12.00
N TYR A 89 -6.84 7.51 -11.71
CA TYR A 89 -7.47 8.72 -11.26
C TYR A 89 -8.06 8.46 -9.88
N CYS A 90 -7.69 9.30 -8.91
CA CYS A 90 -8.16 9.19 -7.53
C CYS A 90 -8.86 10.49 -7.16
N GLY A 91 -10.09 10.41 -6.66
CA GLY A 91 -10.82 11.55 -6.13
C GLY A 91 -12.33 11.40 -6.26
N LYS A 92 -13.04 12.49 -5.92
CA LYS A 92 -14.50 12.57 -5.95
C LYS A 92 -15.07 12.64 -7.36
N LYS A 93 -14.31 13.22 -8.30
CA LYS A 93 -14.73 13.44 -9.69
C LYS A 93 -14.06 12.46 -10.65
#